data_AF-A0A6J4LA10-F1
#
_entry.id   AF-A0A6J4LA10-F1
#
_cell.length_a   1.000
_cell.length_b   1.000
_cell.length_c   1.000
_cell.angle_alpha   90.00
_cell.angle_beta   90.00
_cell.angle_gamma   90.00
#
_symmetry.space_group_name_H-M   'P 1'
#
loop_
_entity.id
_entity.type
_entity.pdbx_description
1 polymer ?
#
loop_
_entity_poly.entity_id
_entity_poly.type
_entity_poly.pdbx_seq_one_letter_code
_entity_poly.pdbx_strand_id
1 'polypeptide(L)' 'MTESERPLSDDPRDEPADEDRVAERAHLLPEEISAGSADPIGQAEQILAESDDRTDDPERTQQEYSQTNESDAGNSR' A
#
# COMPACT_ATOMS: atom_id res chain seq x y z
N MET A 1 12.70 -30.72 -0.57
CA MET A 1 12.03 -29.42 -0.35
C MET A 1 13.00 -28.56 0.42
N THR A 2 14.05 -28.12 -0.26
CA THR A 2 14.98 -27.14 0.29
C THR A 2 14.28 -25.80 0.12
N GLU A 3 13.83 -25.22 1.23
CA GLU A 3 13.61 -23.79 1.28
C GLU A 3 14.97 -23.17 0.94
N SER A 4 15.11 -22.69 -0.30
CA SER A 4 16.24 -21.88 -0.71
C SER A 4 16.31 -20.73 0.27
N GLU A 5 17.33 -20.76 1.11
CA GLU A 5 17.81 -19.63 1.90
C GLU A 5 17.83 -18.42 0.96
N ARG A 6 16.83 -17.54 1.09
CA ARG A 6 16.90 -16.22 0.47
C ARG A 6 18.17 -15.61 1.05
N PRO A 7 19.14 -15.18 0.21
CA PRO A 7 20.32 -14.51 0.73
C PRO A 7 19.85 -13.32 1.56
N LEU A 8 20.60 -13.02 2.61
CA LEU A 8 20.44 -11.82 3.43
C LEU A 8 20.43 -10.61 2.48
N SER A 9 19.26 -10.19 2.01
CA SER A 9 19.11 -8.91 1.33
C SER A 9 19.41 -7.85 2.37
N ASP A 10 20.26 -6.88 2.06
CA ASP A 10 20.21 -5.58 2.72
C ASP A 10 18.76 -5.08 2.55
N ASP A 11 17.88 -5.38 3.50
CA ASP A 11 16.47 -5.03 3.46
C ASP A 11 16.32 -3.58 3.94
N PRO A 12 16.37 -2.67 2.99
CA PRO A 12 15.22 -1.81 2.73
C PRO A 12 15.04 -1.70 1.22
N ARG A 13 13.83 -1.86 0.69
CA ARG A 13 13.30 -0.92 -0.32
C ARG A 13 14.35 -0.32 -1.30
N ASP A 14 15.10 -1.16 -2.03
CA ASP A 14 16.29 -0.82 -2.84
C ASP A 14 16.20 0.61 -3.43
N GLU A 15 16.98 1.60 -2.98
CA GLU A 15 16.80 3.02 -3.38
C GLU A 15 16.57 3.28 -4.89
N PRO A 16 17.30 2.66 -5.83
CA PRO A 16 16.99 2.83 -7.26
C PRO A 16 15.64 2.18 -7.64
N ALA A 17 15.26 1.07 -7.02
CA ALA A 17 13.94 0.47 -7.19
C ALA A 17 12.84 1.32 -6.54
N ASP A 18 13.11 2.03 -5.45
CA ASP A 18 12.19 2.99 -4.84
C ASP A 18 11.99 4.23 -5.72
N GLU A 19 13.06 4.79 -6.30
CA GLU A 19 12.95 5.87 -7.30
C GLU A 19 12.11 5.44 -8.52
N ASP A 20 12.35 4.22 -9.03
CA ASP A 20 11.58 3.66 -10.15
C ASP A 20 10.11 3.41 -9.77
N ARG A 21 9.84 2.90 -8.56
CA ARG A 21 8.48 2.70 -8.03
C ARG A 21 7.74 4.03 -7.87
N VAL A 22 8.42 5.06 -7.37
CA VAL A 22 7.88 6.41 -7.23
C VAL A 22 7.57 6.98 -8.61
N ALA A 23 8.46 6.85 -9.58
CA ALA A 23 8.25 7.34 -10.94
C ALA A 23 7.03 6.69 -11.61
N GLU A 24 6.86 5.37 -11.48
CA GLU A 24 5.70 4.64 -12.00
C GLU A 24 4.38 5.03 -11.31
N ARG A 25 4.42 5.33 -10.00
CA ARG A 25 3.21 5.73 -9.26
C ARG A 25 2.86 7.21 -9.43
N ALA A 26 3.84 8.07 -9.70
CA ALA A 26 3.67 9.52 -9.83
C ALA A 26 2.86 9.94 -11.06
N HIS A 27 2.42 9.01 -11.89
CA HIS A 27 1.42 9.26 -12.91
C HIS A 27 0.08 9.67 -12.28
N LEU A 28 -0.29 10.93 -12.46
CA LEU A 28 -1.57 11.49 -12.00
C LEU A 28 -2.76 10.87 -12.75
N LEU A 29 -3.84 10.60 -12.03
CA LEU A 29 -5.14 10.27 -12.60
C LEU A 29 -5.78 11.51 -13.25
N PRO A 30 -6.69 11.34 -14.23
CA PRO A 30 -7.40 12.46 -14.85
C PRO A 30 -8.08 13.41 -13.86
N GLU A 31 -8.63 12.84 -12.78
CA GLU A 31 -9.27 13.59 -11.70
C GLU A 31 -8.27 14.45 -10.93
N GLU A 32 -7.06 13.94 -10.68
CA GLU A 32 -5.99 14.64 -9.96
C GLU A 32 -5.37 15.75 -10.80
N ILE A 33 -5.28 15.54 -12.13
CA ILE A 33 -4.91 16.58 -13.08
C ILE A 33 -5.95 17.70 -13.06
N SER A 34 -7.25 17.35 -13.08
CA SER A 34 -8.32 18.34 -13.02
C SER A 34 -8.37 19.09 -11.69
N ALA A 35 -7.99 18.46 -10.60
CA ALA A 35 -7.88 19.08 -9.28
C ALA A 35 -6.61 19.94 -9.13
N GLY A 36 -5.64 19.80 -10.04
CA GLY A 36 -4.38 20.54 -10.01
C GLY A 36 -3.41 20.03 -8.96
N SER A 37 -3.22 18.70 -8.84
CA SER A 37 -2.23 18.11 -7.92
C SER A 37 -0.85 18.74 -8.14
N ALA A 38 -0.28 19.30 -7.07
CA ALA A 38 0.91 20.14 -7.13
C ALA A 38 2.23 19.34 -7.02
N ASP A 39 2.18 18.12 -6.49
CA ASP A 39 3.34 17.27 -6.27
C ASP A 39 2.99 15.78 -6.41
N PRO A 40 3.04 15.25 -7.65
CA PRO A 40 2.76 13.84 -7.92
C PRO A 40 3.81 12.90 -7.29
N ILE A 41 5.05 13.37 -7.13
CA ILE A 41 6.16 12.58 -6.59
C ILE A 41 5.97 12.42 -5.08
N GLY A 42 5.75 13.52 -4.35
CA GLY A 42 5.48 13.46 -2.92
C GLY A 42 4.22 12.66 -2.58
N GLN A 43 3.19 12.72 -3.44
CA GLN A 43 2.01 11.86 -3.31
C GLN A 43 2.34 10.37 -3.50
N ALA A 44 3.16 10.03 -4.50
CA ALA A 44 3.57 8.65 -4.76
C ALA A 44 4.40 8.08 -3.59
N GLU A 45 5.35 8.84 -3.06
CA GLU A 45 6.18 8.48 -1.91
C GLU A 45 5.32 8.17 -0.68
N GLN A 46 4.35 9.03 -0.35
CA GLN A 46 3.48 8.83 0.81
C GLN A 46 2.65 7.55 0.70
N ILE A 47 2.12 7.28 -0.49
CA ILE A 47 1.28 6.09 -0.73
C ILE A 47 2.11 4.81 -0.66
N LEU A 48 3.32 4.82 -1.23
CA LEU A 48 4.21 3.66 -1.18
C LEU A 48 4.65 3.38 0.26
N ALA A 49 5.01 4.41 1.03
CA ALA A 49 5.33 4.25 2.45
C ALA A 49 4.17 3.64 3.26
N GLU A 50 2.94 4.13 3.05
CA GLU A 50 1.74 3.55 3.70
C GLU A 50 1.45 2.11 3.24
N SER A 51 1.73 1.80 1.98
CA SER A 51 1.55 0.46 1.43
C SER A 51 2.56 -0.52 2.02
N ASP A 52 3.82 -0.11 2.14
CA ASP A 52 4.89 -0.91 2.71
C ASP A 52 4.59 -1.15 4.21
N ASP A 53 4.20 -0.12 4.95
CA ASP A 53 3.78 -0.23 6.37
C ASP A 53 2.65 -1.27 6.59
N ARG A 54 1.65 -1.31 5.70
CA ARG A 54 0.55 -2.28 5.79
C ARG A 54 0.94 -3.68 5.34
N THR A 55 1.92 -3.79 4.44
CA THR A 55 2.43 -5.08 3.96
C THR A 55 3.28 -5.75 5.03
N ASP A 56 4.07 -4.96 5.75
CA ASP A 56 4.94 -5.43 6.84
C ASP A 56 4.16 -5.70 8.14
N ASP A 57 3.05 -4.98 8.37
CA ASP A 57 2.16 -5.15 9.53
C ASP A 57 0.69 -5.39 9.10
N PRO A 58 0.37 -6.57 8.56
CA PRO A 58 -0.97 -6.90 8.08
C PRO A 58 -2.00 -7.03 9.22
N GLU A 59 -1.56 -7.30 10.45
CA GLU A 59 -2.45 -7.42 11.62
C GLU A 59 -3.02 -6.07 12.04
N ARG A 60 -2.27 -4.97 11.91
CA ARG A 60 -2.76 -3.60 12.18
C ARG A 60 -3.96 -3.25 11.29
N THR A 61 -3.88 -3.57 10.01
CA THR A 61 -5.00 -3.35 9.07
C THR A 61 -6.23 -4.17 9.48
N GLN A 62 -6.05 -5.42 9.93
CA GLN A 62 -7.16 -6.29 10.34
C GLN A 62 -7.86 -5.81 11.63
N GLN A 63 -7.15 -5.15 12.54
CA GLN A 63 -7.73 -4.62 13.78
C GLN A 63 -8.54 -3.34 13.56
N GLU A 64 -8.13 -2.48 12.62
CA GLU A 64 -8.85 -1.24 12.29
C GLU A 64 -10.12 -1.50 11.46
N TYR A 65 -10.08 -2.52 10.59
CA TYR A 65 -11.27 -2.98 9.89
C TYR A 65 -12.07 -3.95 10.77
N SER A 66 -12.80 -3.41 11.74
CA SER A 66 -14.10 -4.01 12.12
C SER A 66 -15.03 -3.86 10.93
N GLN A 67 -14.79 -4.64 9.87
CA GLN A 67 -15.66 -4.72 8.72
C GLN A 67 -17.00 -5.16 9.27
N THR A 68 -17.94 -4.22 9.35
CA THR A 68 -19.27 -4.47 9.89
C THR A 68 -19.93 -5.48 8.98
N ASN A 69 -19.79 -6.76 9.30
CA ASN A 69 -20.65 -7.81 8.81
C ASN A 69 -22.02 -7.57 9.45
N GLU A 70 -22.72 -6.52 9.02
CA GLU A 70 -24.15 -6.30 9.29
C GLU A 70 -25.02 -7.24 8.44
N SER A 71 -24.58 -8.48 8.29
CA SER A 71 -25.37 -9.59 7.75
C SER A 71 -25.77 -10.57 8.85
N ASP A 72 -26.01 -10.04 10.06
CA ASP A 72 -26.85 -10.67 11.10
C ASP A 72 -28.01 -9.75 11.51
N ALA A 73 -28.51 -8.92 10.59
CA ALA A 73 -29.76 -8.18 10.77
C ALA A 73 -30.93 -8.94 10.13
N GLY A 74 -31.47 -9.92 10.87
CA GLY A 74 -32.89 -10.27 10.80
C GLY A 74 -33.34 -11.26 9.72
N ASN A 75 -33.33 -12.55 10.05
CA ASN A 75 -34.36 -13.47 9.57
C ASN A 75 -35.14 -14.03 10.76
N SER A 76 -36.00 -13.18 11.35
CA SER A 76 -37.07 -13.63 12.22
C SER A 76 -38.03 -14.50 11.41
N ARG A 77 -38.23 -15.75 11.84
CA ARG A 77 -39.37 -16.59 11.44
C ARG A 77 -40.19 -16.92 12.67
#